data_AF-A0ABD0PPK1-F1
#
_entry.id   AF-A0ABD0PPK1-F1
#
_cell.length_a   1.000
_cell.length_b   1.000
_cell.length_c   1.000
_cell.angle_alpha   90.00
_cell.angle_beta   90.00
_cell.angle_gamma   90.00
#
_symmetry.space_group_name_H-M   'P 1'
#
loop_
_entity.id
_entity.type
_entity.pdbx_description
1 polymer ?
#
loop_
_entity_poly.entity_id
_entity_poly.type
_entity_poly.pdbx_seq_one_letter_code
_entity_poly.pdbx_strand_id
1 'polypeptide(L)' 'LPPIISTIMGNGRRRSISCPSCNGQAEGNKLLAPVALAWGIDGSLYVGDFNYIRRIYPSGNVTSVMEL' A
#
# COMPACT_ATOMS: atom_id res chain seq x y z
N LEU A 1 25.68 -1.30 12.45
CA LEU A 1 25.33 -2.20 11.33
C LEU A 1 24.89 -1.37 10.14
N PRO A 2 25.14 -1.78 8.90
CA PRO A 2 24.63 -1.08 7.72
C PRO A 2 23.08 -1.15 7.68
N PRO A 3 22.39 -0.14 7.13
CA PRO A 3 20.94 -0.17 6.97
C PRO A 3 20.47 -1.32 6.06
N ILE A 4 19.31 -1.90 6.36
CA ILE A 4 18.64 -2.93 5.55
C ILE A 4 17.46 -2.29 4.82
N ILE A 5 17.32 -2.59 3.53
CA ILE A 5 16.18 -2.17 2.70
C ILE A 5 15.31 -3.38 2.42
N SER A 6 13.99 -3.23 2.54
CA SER A 6 13.00 -4.27 2.24
C SER A 6 11.77 -3.70 1.54
N THR A 7 11.04 -4.57 0.85
CA THR A 7 9.77 -4.23 0.19
C THR A 7 8.62 -4.62 1.11
N ILE A 8 7.79 -3.64 1.51
CA ILE A 8 6.62 -3.88 2.37
C ILE A 8 5.32 -4.05 1.58
N MET A 9 5.28 -3.58 0.33
CA MET A 9 4.12 -3.65 -0.55
C MET A 9 4.55 -3.51 -2.02
N GLY A 10 3.82 -4.17 -2.92
CA GLY A 10 4.16 -4.21 -4.35
C GLY A 10 4.96 -5.45 -4.74
N ASN A 11 4.88 -5.79 -6.02
CA ASN A 11 5.58 -6.93 -6.63
C ASN A 11 6.12 -6.61 -8.04
N GLY A 12 6.24 -5.32 -8.38
CA GLY A 12 6.66 -4.85 -9.70
C GLY A 12 5.62 -4.97 -10.82
N ARG A 13 4.42 -5.54 -10.56
CA ARG A 13 3.32 -5.62 -11.53
C ARG A 13 2.21 -4.63 -11.19
N ARG A 14 1.69 -3.95 -12.22
CA ARG A 14 0.54 -3.06 -12.09
C ARG A 14 -0.74 -3.84 -11.78
N ARG A 15 -1.55 -3.35 -10.85
CA ARG A 15 -2.93 -3.83 -10.63
C ARG A 15 -3.90 -3.29 -11.70
N SER A 16 -5.11 -3.85 -11.77
CA SER A 16 -6.21 -3.25 -12.52
C SER A 16 -6.72 -1.98 -11.84
N ILE A 17 -7.36 -1.10 -12.63
CA ILE A 17 -7.91 0.16 -12.12
C ILE A 17 -8.94 -0.06 -11.02
N SER A 18 -9.76 -1.12 -11.12
CA SER A 18 -10.85 -1.48 -10.20
C SER A 18 -10.45 -2.16 -8.89
N CYS A 19 -9.16 -2.48 -8.69
CA CYS A 19 -8.62 -2.96 -7.41
C CYS A 19 -9.35 -4.16 -6.72
N PRO A 20 -9.79 -5.22 -7.42
CA PRO A 20 -10.68 -6.24 -6.86
C PRO A 20 -10.06 -7.08 -5.73
N SER A 21 -8.73 -7.12 -5.61
CA SER A 21 -7.99 -7.91 -4.62
C SER A 21 -7.01 -7.04 -3.82
N CYS A 22 -7.37 -5.78 -3.60
CA CYS A 22 -6.50 -4.81 -2.95
C CYS A 22 -6.55 -4.83 -1.42
N ASN A 23 -7.54 -5.51 -0.83
CA ASN A 23 -7.65 -5.66 0.62
C ASN A 23 -7.10 -7.04 1.04
N GLY A 24 -6.27 -7.08 2.08
CA GLY A 24 -5.59 -8.31 2.51
C GLY A 24 -4.17 -8.04 2.97
N GLN A 25 -3.24 -8.97 2.79
CA GLN A 25 -1.82 -8.76 3.11
C GLN A 25 -1.20 -7.69 2.18
N ALA A 26 -0.31 -6.85 2.73
CA ALA A 26 0.41 -5.83 1.98
C ALA A 26 1.57 -6.43 1.17
N GLU A 27 2.26 -7.43 1.72
CA GLU A 27 3.38 -8.10 1.05
C GLU A 27 2.93 -8.66 -0.30
N GLY A 28 3.64 -8.29 -1.37
CA GLY A 28 3.33 -8.70 -2.73
C GLY A 28 2.02 -8.15 -3.31
N ASN A 29 1.26 -7.33 -2.58
CA ASN A 29 0.02 -6.75 -3.05
C ASN A 29 0.29 -5.72 -4.16
N LYS A 30 -0.34 -5.89 -5.32
CA LYS A 30 -0.06 -5.08 -6.50
C LYS A 30 -0.43 -3.61 -6.26
N LEU A 31 0.45 -2.72 -6.72
CA LEU A 31 0.26 -1.28 -6.76
C LEU A 31 0.05 -0.84 -8.22
N LEU A 32 -0.53 0.34 -8.42
CA LEU A 32 -0.70 0.93 -9.75
C LEU A 32 0.39 1.97 -10.02
N ALA A 33 0.47 3.00 -9.16
CA ALA A 33 1.48 4.05 -9.22
C ALA A 33 1.48 4.82 -7.88
N PRO A 34 2.28 4.40 -6.88
CA PRO A 34 2.37 5.09 -5.60
C PRO A 34 3.06 6.45 -5.78
N VAL A 35 2.36 7.54 -5.45
CA VAL A 35 2.84 8.93 -5.62
C VAL A 35 2.90 9.73 -4.33
N ALA A 36 2.26 9.26 -3.27
CA ALA A 36 2.23 9.93 -1.96
C ALA A 36 2.30 8.92 -0.82
N LEU A 37 2.93 9.33 0.29
CA LEU A 37 3.06 8.55 1.52
C LEU A 37 2.79 9.47 2.72
N ALA A 38 2.06 8.96 3.72
CA ALA A 38 1.84 9.65 4.99
C ALA A 38 1.68 8.68 6.15
N TRP A 39 2.25 9.01 7.31
CA TRP A 39 2.08 8.23 8.54
C TRP A 39 0.86 8.70 9.33
N GLY A 40 0.05 7.75 9.79
CA GLY A 40 -1.04 7.99 10.74
C GLY A 40 -0.55 7.95 12.19
N ILE A 41 -1.30 8.59 13.10
CA ILE A 41 -1.01 8.59 14.54
C ILE A 41 -1.11 7.18 15.17
N ASP A 42 -1.81 6.26 14.52
CA ASP A 42 -1.94 4.86 14.92
C ASP A 42 -0.82 3.96 14.37
N GLY A 43 0.20 4.55 13.75
CA GLY A 43 1.32 3.82 13.15
C GLY A 43 1.01 3.19 11.78
N SER A 44 -0.15 3.48 11.18
CA SER A 44 -0.46 3.03 9.81
C SER A 44 0.25 3.88 8.75
N LEU A 45 0.61 3.27 7.63
CA LEU A 45 1.13 3.97 6.45
C LEU A 45 0.01 4.14 5.41
N TYR A 46 -0.28 5.38 5.04
CA TYR A 46 -1.19 5.71 3.95
C TYR A 46 -0.39 5.86 2.66
N VAL A 47 -0.85 5.19 1.62
CA VAL A 47 -0.24 5.14 0.29
C VAL A 47 -1.25 5.72 -0.71
N GLY A 48 -0.90 6.84 -1.34
CA GLY A 48 -1.61 7.36 -2.50
C GLY A 48 -1.22 6.56 -3.73
N ASP A 49 -1.96 5.48 -4.01
CA ASP A 49 -1.73 4.55 -5.11
C ASP A 49 -2.55 4.93 -6.34
N PHE A 50 -2.27 6.13 -6.87
CA PHE A 50 -3.00 6.76 -7.98
C PHE A 50 -4.49 6.98 -7.69
N ASN A 51 -5.38 6.11 -8.15
CA ASN A 51 -6.84 6.27 -8.01
C ASN A 51 -7.39 5.76 -6.67
N TYR A 52 -6.53 5.20 -5.80
CA TYR A 52 -6.91 4.78 -4.46
C TYR A 52 -5.95 5.32 -3.41
N ILE A 53 -6.50 5.70 -2.26
CA ILE A 53 -5.72 5.83 -1.02
C ILE A 53 -5.86 4.52 -0.26
N ARG A 54 -4.71 3.90 0.05
CA ARG A 54 -4.62 2.59 0.68
C ARG A 54 -3.89 2.71 2.00
N ARG A 55 -4.46 2.13 3.05
CA ARG A 55 -3.90 2.15 4.41
C ARG A 55 -3.29 0.80 4.72
N ILE A 56 -2.00 0.78 5.02
CA ILE A 56 -1.27 -0.38 5.56
C ILE A 56 -1.26 -0.26 7.08
N TYR A 57 -1.82 -1.25 7.77
CA TYR A 57 -1.85 -1.32 9.23
C TYR A 57 -0.53 -1.88 9.77
N PRO A 58 -0.19 -1.61 11.05
CA PRO A 58 0.95 -2.25 11.72
C PRO A 58 0.92 -3.79 11.70
N SER A 59 -0.26 -4.40 11.53
CA SER A 59 -0.44 -5.84 11.36
C SER A 59 -0.01 -6.38 10.00
N GLY A 60 0.41 -5.51 9.06
CA GLY A 60 0.80 -5.90 7.69
C GLY A 60 -0.38 -6.08 6.73
N ASN A 61 -1.61 -5.86 7.18
CA ASN A 61 -2.79 -5.83 6.32
C ASN A 61 -2.93 -4.47 5.63
N VAL A 62 -3.58 -4.45 4.47
CA VAL A 62 -3.94 -3.26 3.70
C VAL A 62 -5.44 -3.22 3.44
N THR A 63 -6.02 -2.03 3.54
CA THR A 63 -7.39 -1.75 3.09
C THR A 63 -7.44 -0.46 2.27
N SER A 64 -8.25 -0.45 1.21
CA SER A 64 -8.56 0.78 0.47
C SER A 64 -9.51 1.63 1.32
N VAL A 65 -9.16 2.89 1.55
CA VAL A 65 -9.93 3.81 2.41
C VAL A 65 -10.59 4.93 1.62
N MET A 66 -10.15 5.18 0.39
CA MET A 66 -10.76 6.15 -0.52
C MET A 66 -10.48 5.77 -1.99
N GLU A 67 -11.46 6.03 -2.86
CA GLU A 67 -11.37 5.98 -4.32
C GLU A 67 -11.61 7.39 -4.86
N LEU A 68 -10.88 7.78 -5.92
CA LEU A 68 -10.96 9.09 -6.58
C LEU A 68 -11.71 9.02 -7.91
#